data_AF-A0A962I1E9-F1
#
_entry.id   AF-A0A962I1E9-F1
#
_cell.length_a   1.000
_cell.length_b   1.000
_cell.length_c   1.000
_cell.angle_alpha   90.00
_cell.angle_beta   90.00
_cell.angle_gamma   90.00
#
_symmetry.space_group_name_H-M   'P 1'
#
loop_
_entity.id
_entity.type
_entity.pdbx_description
1 polymer ?
#
loop_
_entity_poly.entity_id
_entity_poly.type
_entity_poly.pdbx_seq_one_letter_code
_entity_poly.pdbx_strand_id
1 'polypeptide(L)'
;TLLSCLARPDPRYSLRPIWRPPFISRLAAEDRCHLNGLAMRDGQPAYVTCVGRSDANEGWREHRRDGGLLLDVATGETVLSGLSMPHSPRWYRDRLWLLNAGSGEFGYADLDGGRFVPIAFCPGFLRGLSFVGDYAIVGISQQRENRTFNDLQLDEQLSRRGVRARCALQVIDLRRGDVAHELRIEGAVAELFDTAVLPGCRNPGAVGFRSDEIRHTLSMPPMAG
;
A
#
# COMPACT_ATOMS: atom_id res chain seq x y z
N THR A 1 1.89 7.52 -10.48
CA THR A 1 2.56 8.63 -9.78
C THR A 1 3.09 9.60 -10.82
N LEU A 2 2.97 10.93 -10.68
CA LEU A 2 3.44 11.87 -11.74
C LEU A 2 4.87 12.38 -11.50
N LEU A 3 5.24 12.58 -10.23
CA LEU A 3 6.57 13.03 -9.81
C LEU A 3 7.15 11.99 -8.87
N SER A 4 8.36 11.52 -9.16
CA SER A 4 9.06 10.52 -8.33
C SER A 4 9.66 11.18 -7.07
N CYS A 5 8.81 11.71 -6.20
CA CYS A 5 9.21 12.39 -4.96
C CYS A 5 8.18 12.25 -3.83
N LEU A 6 8.66 12.42 -2.60
CA LEU A 6 7.80 12.85 -1.49
C LEU A 6 7.61 14.36 -1.56
N ALA A 7 6.39 14.81 -1.34
CA ALA A 7 6.05 16.23 -1.35
C ALA A 7 5.04 16.57 -0.26
N ARG A 8 5.02 17.84 0.13
CA ARG A 8 3.97 18.42 0.96
C ARG A 8 3.00 19.21 0.09
N PRO A 9 1.71 19.29 0.42
CA PRO A 9 0.81 20.26 -0.19
C PRO A 9 1.35 21.67 -0.02
N ASP A 10 1.25 22.49 -1.08
CA ASP A 10 1.65 23.90 -1.04
C ASP A 10 0.50 24.76 -1.59
N PRO A 11 0.03 25.78 -0.84
CA PRO A 11 -1.13 26.58 -1.24
C PRO A 11 -0.86 27.48 -2.46
N ARG A 12 0.41 27.71 -2.83
CA ARG A 12 0.81 28.53 -3.98
C ARG A 12 1.23 27.70 -5.19
N TYR A 13 1.92 26.58 -4.97
CA TYR A 13 2.58 25.79 -6.03
C TYR A 13 2.05 24.36 -6.18
N SER A 14 0.84 24.08 -5.69
CA SER A 14 0.20 22.75 -5.57
C SER A 14 0.93 21.81 -4.62
N LEU A 15 2.25 21.68 -4.75
CA LEU A 15 3.10 20.87 -3.89
C LEU A 15 4.52 21.44 -3.78
N ARG A 16 5.20 21.07 -2.70
CA ARG A 16 6.62 21.32 -2.45
C ARG A 16 7.33 19.97 -2.30
N PRO A 17 8.21 19.58 -3.25
CA PRO A 17 9.02 18.38 -3.09
C PRO A 17 9.93 18.51 -1.87
N ILE A 18 10.03 17.44 -1.08
CA ILE A 18 10.87 17.39 0.12
C ILE A 18 11.95 16.31 0.04
N TRP A 19 11.76 15.30 -0.81
CA TRP A 19 12.70 14.20 -0.99
C TRP A 19 12.43 13.48 -2.31
N ARG A 20 13.48 12.90 -2.91
CA ARG A 20 13.38 12.00 -4.07
C ARG A 20 14.38 10.84 -3.88
N PRO A 21 14.15 9.67 -4.49
CA PRO A 21 15.13 8.60 -4.48
C PRO A 21 16.45 9.07 -5.12
N PRO A 22 17.63 8.71 -4.58
CA PRO A 22 18.92 9.22 -5.07
C PRO A 22 19.21 8.88 -6.55
N PHE A 23 18.63 7.79 -7.06
CA PHE A 23 18.79 7.36 -8.45
C PHE A 23 17.89 8.12 -9.44
N ILE A 24 16.96 8.97 -8.98
CA ILE A 24 16.15 9.81 -9.86
C ILE A 24 16.97 11.06 -10.20
N SER A 25 17.37 11.26 -11.47
CA SER A 25 18.27 12.35 -11.88
C SER A 25 17.65 13.75 -11.78
N ARG A 26 16.34 13.86 -12.02
CA ARG A 26 15.57 15.12 -11.92
C ARG A 26 14.09 14.85 -11.63
N LEU A 27 13.40 15.86 -11.11
CA LEU A 27 11.94 15.84 -11.04
C LEU A 27 11.37 16.24 -12.41
N ALA A 28 10.63 15.33 -13.01
CA ALA A 28 9.90 15.52 -14.26
C ALA A 28 8.53 14.83 -14.14
N ALA A 29 7.55 15.28 -14.92
CA ALA A 29 6.21 14.72 -14.98
C ALA A 29 6.21 13.33 -15.67
N GLU A 30 6.97 12.41 -15.09
CA GLU A 30 7.33 11.09 -15.60
C GLU A 30 7.25 10.11 -14.43
N ASP A 31 6.46 9.05 -14.58
CA ASP A 31 6.36 8.00 -13.55
C ASP A 31 7.57 7.07 -13.66
N ARG A 32 8.73 7.48 -13.13
CA ARG A 32 9.99 6.78 -13.39
C ARG A 32 10.15 5.48 -12.61
N CYS A 33 9.91 5.56 -11.30
CA CYS A 33 10.10 4.44 -10.36
C CYS A 33 8.82 3.94 -9.69
N HIS A 34 7.71 4.67 -9.84
CA HIS A 34 6.44 4.43 -9.16
C HIS A 34 6.59 4.31 -7.64
N LEU A 35 6.94 5.43 -6.98
CA LEU A 35 6.75 5.55 -5.53
C LEU A 35 5.27 5.34 -5.21
N ASN A 36 4.99 4.36 -4.35
CA ASN A 36 3.64 3.88 -4.09
C ASN A 36 3.34 3.65 -2.60
N GLY A 37 4.28 3.94 -1.71
CA GLY A 37 4.09 3.78 -0.29
C GLY A 37 5.03 4.61 0.54
N LEU A 38 4.55 5.04 1.70
CA LEU A 38 5.27 5.83 2.69
C LEU A 38 4.94 5.30 4.10
N ALA A 39 5.97 4.97 4.85
CA ALA A 39 5.90 4.69 6.28
C ALA A 39 6.38 5.91 7.06
N MET A 40 5.56 6.33 8.02
CA MET A 40 5.92 7.35 8.99
C MET A 40 6.43 6.67 10.26
N ARG A 41 7.49 7.22 10.87
CA ARG A 41 7.98 6.84 12.20
C ARG A 41 8.18 8.12 13.00
N ASP A 42 7.63 8.17 14.21
CA ASP A 42 7.73 9.34 15.10
C ASP A 42 7.35 10.68 14.43
N GLY A 43 6.31 10.64 13.59
CA GLY A 43 5.81 11.81 12.87
C GLY A 43 6.64 12.24 11.65
N GLN A 44 7.70 11.52 11.29
CA GLN A 44 8.56 11.82 10.14
C GLN A 44 8.51 10.72 9.06
N PRO A 45 8.69 11.07 7.77
CA PRO A 45 8.94 10.09 6.71
C PRO A 45 10.17 9.24 7.04
N ALA A 46 9.99 7.93 7.12
CA ALA A 46 11.08 7.01 7.48
C ALA A 46 11.44 6.06 6.35
N TYR A 47 10.43 5.47 5.70
CA TYR A 47 10.65 4.52 4.61
C TYR A 47 9.66 4.74 3.48
N VAL A 48 10.08 4.43 2.26
CA VAL A 48 9.21 4.44 1.08
C VAL A 48 9.35 3.16 0.29
N THR A 49 8.29 2.78 -0.41
CA THR A 49 8.33 1.70 -1.40
C THR A 49 8.23 2.28 -2.80
N CYS A 50 8.91 1.63 -3.75
CA CYS A 50 8.75 1.87 -5.18
C CYS A 50 8.78 0.55 -5.95
N VAL A 51 8.25 0.55 -7.18
CA VAL A 51 8.10 -0.69 -7.98
C VAL A 51 9.36 -1.03 -8.79
N GLY A 52 10.24 -0.05 -9.07
CA GLY A 52 11.46 -0.33 -9.81
C GLY A 52 12.54 0.73 -9.63
N ARG A 53 13.81 0.32 -9.72
CA ARG A 53 14.98 1.22 -9.78
C ARG A 53 15.16 1.80 -11.19
N SER A 54 14.22 2.62 -11.64
CA SER A 54 14.27 3.24 -12.96
C SER A 54 14.28 4.77 -12.88
N ASP A 55 15.06 5.38 -13.77
CA ASP A 55 15.11 6.83 -14.02
C ASP A 55 14.57 7.19 -15.43
N ALA A 56 13.84 6.26 -16.06
CA ALA A 56 13.18 6.46 -17.35
C ALA A 56 11.65 6.51 -17.16
N ASN A 57 10.95 7.31 -17.97
CA ASN A 57 9.50 7.42 -17.91
C ASN A 57 8.83 6.05 -18.04
N GLU A 58 7.95 5.73 -17.09
CA GLU A 58 7.26 4.44 -16.97
C GLU A 58 8.15 3.19 -16.86
N GLY A 59 9.47 3.34 -16.66
CA GLY A 59 10.39 2.19 -16.67
C GLY A 59 10.15 1.17 -15.55
N TRP A 60 9.51 1.57 -14.45
CA TRP A 60 9.07 0.63 -13.40
C TRP A 60 8.15 -0.50 -13.92
N ARG A 61 7.46 -0.30 -15.05
CA ARG A 61 6.56 -1.32 -15.63
C ARG A 61 7.30 -2.60 -16.04
N GLU A 62 8.57 -2.49 -16.39
CA GLU A 62 9.43 -3.62 -16.74
C GLU A 62 9.91 -4.41 -15.51
N HIS A 63 9.70 -3.85 -14.31
CA HIS A 63 10.25 -4.35 -13.05
C HIS A 63 9.18 -4.80 -12.04
N ARG A 64 7.92 -4.93 -12.47
CA ARG A 64 6.78 -5.27 -11.59
C ARG A 64 6.96 -6.58 -10.83
N ARG A 65 7.68 -7.54 -11.40
CA ARG A 65 7.78 -8.89 -10.86
C ARG A 65 8.70 -8.99 -9.64
N ASP A 66 9.79 -8.26 -9.61
CA ASP A 66 10.85 -8.40 -8.58
C ASP A 66 11.74 -7.16 -8.39
N GLY A 67 11.55 -6.07 -9.15
CA GLY A 67 12.39 -4.89 -9.02
C GLY A 67 11.97 -3.91 -7.92
N GLY A 68 10.93 -4.26 -7.16
CA GLY A 68 10.40 -3.43 -6.08
C GLY A 68 11.40 -3.26 -4.94
N LEU A 69 11.43 -2.04 -4.40
CA LEU A 69 12.37 -1.64 -3.36
C LEU A 69 11.65 -1.10 -2.13
N LEU A 70 12.32 -1.23 -0.99
CA LEU A 70 12.08 -0.47 0.23
C LEU A 70 13.31 0.41 0.48
N LEU A 71 13.11 1.72 0.55
CA LEU A 71 14.18 2.69 0.73
C LEU A 71 14.08 3.36 2.09
N ASP A 72 15.21 3.55 2.75
CA ASP A 72 15.33 4.45 3.90
C ASP A 72 15.32 5.91 3.40
N VAL A 73 14.46 6.75 3.97
CA VAL A 73 14.32 8.15 3.53
C VAL A 73 15.49 9.00 3.98
N ALA A 74 16.05 8.74 5.16
CA ALA A 74 17.13 9.54 5.74
C ALA A 74 18.45 9.32 4.99
N THR A 75 18.78 8.07 4.64
CA THR A 75 20.02 7.75 3.92
C THR A 75 19.84 7.66 2.40
N GLY A 76 18.61 7.38 1.94
CA GLY A 76 18.32 7.09 0.54
C GLY A 76 18.72 5.68 0.10
N GLU A 77 19.19 4.84 1.02
CA GLU A 77 19.68 3.49 0.73
C GLU A 77 18.54 2.50 0.53
N THR A 78 18.82 1.48 -0.29
CA THR A 78 17.92 0.32 -0.44
C THR A 78 18.07 -0.60 0.76
N VAL A 79 17.00 -0.72 1.54
CA VAL A 79 16.90 -1.61 2.70
C VAL A 79 16.44 -3.00 2.27
N LEU A 80 15.45 -3.08 1.36
CA LEU A 80 15.03 -4.32 0.72
C LEU A 80 14.94 -4.14 -0.80
N SER A 81 15.23 -5.21 -1.51
CA SER A 81 15.01 -5.36 -2.96
C SER A 81 14.36 -6.71 -3.25
N GLY A 82 13.98 -6.97 -4.50
CA GLY A 82 13.38 -8.27 -4.87
C GLY A 82 11.87 -8.34 -4.63
N LEU A 83 11.23 -7.23 -4.25
CA LEU A 83 9.80 -7.19 -3.96
C LEU A 83 9.00 -7.09 -5.26
N SER A 84 7.83 -7.71 -5.30
CA SER A 84 6.86 -7.56 -6.38
C SER A 84 5.82 -6.51 -6.03
N MET A 85 5.91 -5.35 -6.69
CA MET A 85 5.00 -4.22 -6.48
C MET A 85 4.73 -3.93 -4.98
N PRO A 86 5.75 -3.61 -4.15
CA PRO A 86 5.56 -3.46 -2.71
C PRO A 86 4.66 -2.27 -2.36
N HIS A 87 3.66 -2.43 -1.50
CA HIS A 87 2.69 -1.37 -1.15
C HIS A 87 2.60 -1.15 0.35
N SER A 88 2.06 0.04 0.70
CA SER A 88 1.63 0.42 2.05
C SER A 88 2.59 0.02 3.16
N PRO A 89 3.85 0.47 3.12
CA PRO A 89 4.75 0.29 4.24
C PRO A 89 4.20 1.07 5.45
N ARG A 90 4.30 0.47 6.64
CA ARG A 90 3.78 1.01 7.90
C ARG A 90 4.74 0.67 9.03
N TRP A 91 5.12 1.67 9.82
CA TRP A 91 5.78 1.42 11.10
C TRP A 91 4.71 1.11 12.15
N TYR A 92 4.75 -0.07 12.75
CA TYR A 92 3.78 -0.48 13.78
C TYR A 92 4.41 -1.49 14.74
N ARG A 93 4.32 -1.20 16.05
CA ARG A 93 4.90 -2.02 17.13
C ARG A 93 6.37 -2.39 16.88
N ASP A 94 7.18 -1.34 16.70
CA ASP A 94 8.64 -1.42 16.52
C ASP A 94 9.08 -2.28 15.34
N ARG A 95 8.23 -2.38 14.32
CA ARG A 95 8.49 -3.16 13.13
C ARG A 95 7.96 -2.44 11.89
N LEU A 96 8.68 -2.61 10.78
CA LEU A 96 8.28 -2.11 9.48
C LEU A 96 7.52 -3.19 8.71
N TRP A 97 6.20 -3.02 8.64
CA TRP A 97 5.30 -3.90 7.90
C TRP A 97 5.07 -3.37 6.50
N LEU A 98 4.77 -4.26 5.55
CA LEU A 98 4.46 -3.91 4.17
C LEU A 98 3.73 -5.04 3.46
N LEU A 99 3.21 -4.72 2.28
CA LEU A 99 2.56 -5.66 1.39
C LEU A 99 3.49 -5.95 0.21
N ASN A 100 3.86 -7.21 0.00
CA ASN A 100 4.48 -7.66 -1.25
C ASN A 100 3.35 -7.95 -2.26
N ALA A 101 2.73 -6.89 -2.76
CA ALA A 101 1.39 -6.99 -3.36
C ALA A 101 1.30 -7.88 -4.59
N GLY A 102 2.35 -7.89 -5.41
CA GLY A 102 2.42 -8.71 -6.63
C GLY A 102 2.73 -10.18 -6.36
N SER A 103 3.03 -10.59 -5.13
CA SER A 103 3.07 -11.99 -4.69
C SER A 103 1.88 -12.39 -3.81
N GLY A 104 1.06 -11.42 -3.38
CA GLY A 104 -0.06 -11.66 -2.46
C GLY A 104 0.39 -11.89 -1.02
N GLU A 105 1.55 -11.39 -0.60
CA GLU A 105 2.07 -11.64 0.74
C GLU A 105 2.02 -10.39 1.63
N PHE A 106 1.49 -10.57 2.84
CA PHE A 106 1.62 -9.63 3.95
C PHE A 106 2.78 -10.07 4.85
N GLY A 107 3.61 -9.12 5.29
CA GLY A 107 4.76 -9.42 6.13
C GLY A 107 5.48 -8.18 6.62
N TYR A 108 6.73 -8.38 7.04
CA TYR A 108 7.58 -7.30 7.55
C TYR A 108 8.99 -7.34 6.97
N ALA A 109 9.68 -6.20 7.07
CA ALA A 109 11.10 -6.10 6.77
C ALA A 109 11.94 -6.51 7.99
N ASP A 110 12.75 -7.55 7.85
CA ASP A 110 13.88 -7.80 8.74
C ASP A 110 15.02 -6.87 8.31
N LEU A 111 15.18 -5.76 9.04
CA LEU A 111 16.14 -4.70 8.70
C LEU A 111 17.59 -5.16 8.89
N ASP A 112 17.86 -5.98 9.91
CA ASP A 112 19.20 -6.51 10.19
C ASP A 112 19.57 -7.56 9.14
N GLY A 113 18.60 -8.39 8.76
CA GLY A 113 18.79 -9.45 7.79
C GLY A 113 18.61 -9.05 6.33
N GLY A 114 18.19 -7.81 6.04
CA GLY A 114 17.99 -7.31 4.68
C GLY A 114 16.98 -8.11 3.85
N ARG A 115 15.96 -8.71 4.49
CA ARG A 115 14.96 -9.56 3.80
C ARG A 115 13.53 -9.28 4.19
N PHE A 116 12.62 -9.56 3.26
CA PHE A 116 11.19 -9.62 3.56
C PHE A 116 10.86 -10.94 4.26
N VAL A 117 10.08 -10.88 5.34
CA VAL A 117 9.59 -12.04 6.06
C VAL A 117 8.08 -12.15 5.85
N PRO A 118 7.62 -13.08 4.99
CA PRO A 118 6.19 -13.29 4.77
C PRO A 118 5.53 -13.90 6.01
N ILE A 119 4.36 -13.37 6.37
CA ILE A 119 3.54 -13.85 7.49
C ILE A 119 2.29 -14.56 6.98
N ALA A 120 1.61 -13.98 5.99
CA ALA A 120 0.36 -14.51 5.47
C ALA A 120 0.27 -14.34 3.95
N PHE A 121 -0.36 -15.32 3.30
CA PHE A 121 -0.78 -15.20 1.90
C PHE A 121 -2.24 -14.77 1.83
N CYS A 122 -2.49 -13.75 1.03
CA CYS A 122 -3.78 -13.14 0.78
C CYS A 122 -4.13 -13.33 -0.71
N PRO A 123 -5.27 -13.98 -1.05
CA PRO A 123 -5.57 -14.38 -2.44
C PRO A 123 -6.08 -13.19 -3.28
N GLY A 124 -5.18 -12.29 -3.65
CA GLY A 124 -5.42 -11.17 -4.55
C GLY A 124 -4.33 -10.10 -4.43
N PHE A 125 -4.49 -9.01 -5.18
CA PHE A 125 -3.52 -7.92 -5.20
C PHE A 125 -3.70 -7.00 -4.00
N LEU A 126 -2.67 -6.85 -3.18
CA LEU A 126 -2.77 -6.16 -1.89
C LEU A 126 -2.51 -4.65 -2.01
N ARG A 127 -3.29 -3.83 -1.33
CA ARG A 127 -3.10 -2.36 -1.35
C ARG A 127 -3.24 -1.71 0.00
N GLY A 128 -4.41 -1.78 0.63
CA GLY A 128 -4.62 -1.13 1.91
C GLY A 128 -3.98 -1.90 3.07
N LEU A 129 -3.30 -1.19 3.97
CA LEU A 129 -2.78 -1.75 5.22
C LEU A 129 -2.98 -0.76 6.37
N SER A 130 -3.69 -1.22 7.39
CA SER A 130 -3.88 -0.55 8.66
C SER A 130 -3.82 -1.58 9.80
N PHE A 131 -3.73 -1.09 11.04
CA PHE A 131 -3.58 -1.93 12.22
C PHE A 131 -4.57 -1.53 13.32
N VAL A 132 -5.02 -2.53 14.08
CA VAL A 132 -5.80 -2.34 15.31
C VAL A 132 -5.41 -3.39 16.34
N GLY A 133 -4.88 -2.96 17.48
CA GLY A 133 -4.42 -3.87 18.52
C GLY A 133 -3.42 -4.91 17.97
N ASP A 134 -3.75 -6.19 18.11
CA ASP A 134 -2.93 -7.31 17.64
C ASP A 134 -3.23 -7.74 16.19
N TYR A 135 -3.94 -6.92 15.42
CA TYR A 135 -4.42 -7.30 14.08
C TYR A 135 -3.97 -6.33 12.99
N ALA A 136 -3.66 -6.89 11.81
CA ALA A 136 -3.57 -6.16 10.54
C ALA A 136 -4.89 -6.26 9.77
N ILE A 137 -5.27 -5.18 9.10
CA ILE A 137 -6.41 -5.11 8.19
C ILE A 137 -5.87 -4.88 6.78
N VAL A 138 -5.92 -5.91 5.97
CA VAL A 138 -5.36 -5.93 4.61
C VAL A 138 -6.48 -5.82 3.59
N GLY A 139 -6.39 -4.83 2.70
CA GLY A 139 -7.25 -4.67 1.55
C GLY A 139 -6.74 -5.49 0.36
N ILE A 140 -7.60 -6.37 -0.13
CA ILE A 140 -7.33 -7.29 -1.23
C ILE A 140 -8.23 -6.90 -2.41
N SER A 141 -7.61 -6.74 -3.57
CA SER A 141 -8.32 -6.51 -4.82
C SER A 141 -8.28 -7.75 -5.71
N GLN A 142 -9.30 -7.89 -6.55
CA GLN A 142 -9.20 -8.77 -7.70
C GLN A 142 -8.06 -8.29 -8.62
N GLN A 143 -7.36 -9.26 -9.23
CA GLN A 143 -6.36 -8.98 -10.24
C GLN A 143 -7.08 -8.56 -11.52
N ARG A 144 -6.69 -7.44 -12.11
CA ARG A 144 -7.33 -6.95 -13.34
C ARG A 144 -7.12 -7.96 -14.47
N GLU A 145 -8.11 -8.13 -15.35
CA GLU A 145 -7.91 -8.75 -16.67
C GLU A 145 -7.07 -7.87 -17.62
N ASN A 146 -6.69 -6.66 -17.19
CA ASN A 146 -5.87 -5.74 -17.97
C ASN A 146 -4.38 -6.14 -17.94
N ARG A 147 -3.73 -6.09 -19.12
CA ARG A 147 -2.30 -6.43 -19.39
C ARG A 147 -1.25 -5.93 -18.38
N THR A 148 -1.56 -4.91 -17.56
CA THR A 148 -0.68 -4.36 -16.52
C THR A 148 -0.54 -5.24 -15.27
N PHE A 149 -1.34 -6.29 -15.11
CA PHE A 149 -1.24 -7.21 -13.96
C PHE A 149 -1.07 -8.68 -14.35
N ASN A 150 -0.90 -8.96 -15.64
CA ASN A 150 -0.52 -10.30 -16.10
C ASN A 150 0.96 -10.55 -15.81
N ASP A 151 1.29 -11.79 -15.45
CA ASP A 151 2.67 -12.28 -15.20
C ASP A 151 3.31 -11.80 -13.88
N LEU A 152 2.46 -11.56 -12.88
CA LEU A 152 2.91 -11.36 -11.50
C LEU A 152 3.08 -12.71 -10.81
N GLN A 153 3.91 -12.75 -9.76
CA GLN A 153 4.08 -13.94 -8.94
C GLN A 153 2.75 -14.42 -8.34
N LEU A 154 1.80 -13.51 -8.13
CA LEU A 154 0.46 -13.77 -7.65
C LEU A 154 -0.30 -14.82 -8.50
N ASP A 155 -0.18 -14.79 -9.83
CA ASP A 155 -0.86 -15.76 -10.71
C ASP A 155 -0.42 -17.20 -10.41
N GLU A 156 0.89 -17.37 -10.20
CA GLU A 156 1.49 -18.65 -9.84
C GLU A 156 1.05 -19.08 -8.43
N GLN A 157 1.01 -18.16 -7.47
CA GLN A 157 0.60 -18.48 -6.10
C GLN A 157 -0.88 -18.87 -6.02
N LEU A 158 -1.75 -18.17 -6.74
CA LEU A 158 -3.18 -18.49 -6.85
C LEU A 158 -3.37 -19.88 -7.48
N SER A 159 -2.67 -20.15 -8.59
CA SER A 159 -2.74 -21.43 -9.29
C SER A 159 -2.21 -22.59 -8.44
N ARG A 160 -1.03 -22.44 -7.82
CA ARG A 160 -0.43 -23.44 -6.92
C ARG A 160 -1.34 -23.78 -5.73
N ARG A 161 -2.12 -22.82 -5.25
CA ARG A 161 -3.03 -22.97 -4.11
C ARG A 161 -4.46 -23.36 -4.52
N GLY A 162 -4.76 -23.43 -5.81
CA GLY A 162 -6.09 -23.78 -6.31
C GLY A 162 -7.18 -22.76 -5.94
N VAL A 163 -6.83 -21.48 -5.79
CA VAL A 163 -7.76 -20.41 -5.41
C VAL A 163 -7.80 -19.32 -6.47
N ARG A 164 -8.91 -18.59 -6.52
CA ARG A 164 -9.06 -17.41 -7.39
C ARG A 164 -8.82 -16.13 -6.60
N ALA A 165 -8.33 -15.09 -7.28
CA ALA A 165 -8.24 -13.75 -6.73
C ALA A 165 -9.64 -13.26 -6.29
N ARG A 166 -9.70 -12.53 -5.17
CA ARG A 166 -10.96 -11.97 -4.65
C ARG A 166 -10.80 -10.55 -4.13
N CYS A 167 -11.91 -9.81 -4.11
CA CYS A 167 -12.00 -8.51 -3.46
C CYS A 167 -12.44 -8.73 -2.01
N ALA A 168 -11.62 -8.36 -1.04
CA ALA A 168 -11.89 -8.65 0.37
C ALA A 168 -11.10 -7.77 1.33
N LEU A 169 -11.59 -7.63 2.55
CA LEU A 169 -10.80 -7.24 3.71
C LEU A 169 -10.44 -8.49 4.51
N GLN A 170 -9.15 -8.68 4.81
CA GLN A 170 -8.69 -9.72 5.72
C GLN A 170 -8.17 -9.12 7.02
N VAL A 171 -8.60 -9.71 8.13
CA VAL A 171 -8.09 -9.41 9.48
C VAL A 171 -7.10 -10.52 9.85
N ILE A 172 -5.84 -10.16 10.00
CA ILE A 172 -4.73 -11.10 10.24
C ILE A 172 -4.22 -10.90 11.66
N ASP A 173 -4.15 -11.98 12.44
CA ASP A 173 -3.56 -11.97 13.77
C ASP A 173 -2.03 -11.86 13.66
N LEU A 174 -1.44 -10.79 14.22
CA LEU A 174 0.00 -10.52 14.12
C LEU A 174 0.87 -11.49 14.92
N ARG A 175 0.30 -12.19 15.90
CA ARG A 175 1.02 -13.13 16.77
C ARG A 175 1.10 -14.51 16.11
N ARG A 176 0.04 -14.91 15.42
CA ARG A 176 -0.11 -16.25 14.84
C ARG A 176 0.10 -16.29 13.33
N GLY A 177 -0.15 -15.18 12.64
CA GLY A 177 -0.09 -15.07 11.18
C GLY A 177 -1.28 -15.66 10.44
N ASP A 178 -2.32 -16.13 11.14
CA ASP A 178 -3.54 -16.65 10.52
C ASP A 178 -4.59 -15.55 10.27
N VAL A 179 -5.43 -15.80 9.26
CA VAL A 179 -6.57 -14.94 8.95
C VAL A 179 -7.67 -15.23 9.98
N ALA A 180 -7.86 -14.30 10.92
CA ALA A 180 -8.89 -14.39 11.95
C ALA A 180 -10.29 -14.16 11.35
N HIS A 181 -10.42 -13.20 10.42
CA HIS A 181 -11.69 -12.88 9.76
C HIS A 181 -11.48 -12.43 8.31
N GLU A 182 -12.51 -12.61 7.49
CA GLU A 182 -12.55 -12.16 6.10
C GLU A 182 -13.93 -11.57 5.79
N LEU A 183 -13.95 -10.37 5.22
CA LEU A 183 -15.14 -9.76 4.61
C LEU A 183 -14.94 -9.76 3.10
N ARG A 184 -15.72 -10.58 2.39
CA ARG A 184 -15.70 -10.60 0.92
C ARG A 184 -16.63 -9.55 0.36
N ILE A 185 -16.18 -8.91 -0.71
CA ILE A 185 -16.95 -7.90 -1.42
C ILE A 185 -17.19 -8.46 -2.83
N GLU A 186 -18.46 -8.59 -3.18
CA GLU A 186 -18.92 -9.10 -4.46
C GLU A 186 -19.74 -8.03 -5.20
N GLY A 187 -19.88 -8.17 -6.51
CA GLY A 187 -20.60 -7.21 -7.36
C GLY A 187 -19.68 -6.15 -7.96
N ALA A 188 -20.10 -4.89 -7.92
CA ALA A 188 -19.46 -3.81 -8.68
C ALA A 188 -18.06 -3.40 -8.19
N VAL A 189 -17.68 -3.81 -6.97
CA VAL A 189 -16.40 -3.42 -6.36
C VAL A 189 -15.40 -4.56 -6.48
N ALA A 190 -14.42 -4.37 -7.36
CA ALA A 190 -13.31 -5.31 -7.58
C ALA A 190 -11.98 -4.84 -6.98
N GLU A 191 -11.89 -3.57 -6.59
CA GLU A 191 -10.64 -2.94 -6.15
C GLU A 191 -10.80 -2.20 -4.82
N LEU A 192 -9.91 -2.49 -3.87
CA LEU A 192 -9.72 -1.75 -2.64
C LEU A 192 -8.36 -1.04 -2.70
N PHE A 193 -8.34 0.27 -2.41
CA PHE A 193 -7.12 1.07 -2.54
C PHE A 193 -6.43 1.32 -1.20
N ASP A 194 -7.19 1.44 -0.12
CA ASP A 194 -6.64 1.70 1.20
C ASP A 194 -7.55 1.14 2.30
N THR A 195 -7.00 1.00 3.51
CA THR A 195 -7.75 0.66 4.72
C THR A 195 -7.42 1.66 5.82
N ALA A 196 -8.42 2.06 6.59
CA ALA A 196 -8.26 2.92 7.75
C ALA A 196 -9.12 2.40 8.90
N VAL A 197 -8.58 2.48 10.11
CA VAL A 197 -9.28 2.11 11.35
C VAL A 197 -9.74 3.39 12.04
N LEU A 198 -11.03 3.45 12.40
CA LEU A 198 -11.64 4.56 13.15
C LEU A 198 -12.07 4.07 14.54
N PRO A 199 -11.20 4.17 15.56
CA PRO A 199 -11.50 3.68 16.90
C PRO A 199 -12.75 4.34 17.50
N GLY A 200 -13.61 3.55 18.13
CA GLY A 200 -14.85 4.04 18.76
C GLY A 200 -15.97 4.44 17.79
N CYS A 201 -15.75 4.35 16.47
CA CYS A 201 -16.78 4.63 15.48
C CYS A 201 -17.67 3.40 15.23
N ARG A 202 -18.99 3.55 15.35
CA ARG A 202 -19.96 2.46 15.10
C ARG A 202 -20.69 2.60 13.76
N ASN A 203 -20.94 3.82 13.32
CA ASN A 203 -21.67 4.10 12.09
C ASN A 203 -20.92 5.18 11.28
N PRO A 204 -19.82 4.78 10.59
CA PRO A 204 -19.05 5.73 9.80
C PRO A 204 -19.85 6.13 8.55
N GLY A 205 -19.98 7.44 8.33
CA GLY A 205 -20.42 8.00 7.06
C GLY A 205 -19.24 8.53 6.26
N ALA A 206 -19.25 8.32 4.94
CA ALA A 206 -18.28 8.90 4.03
C ALA A 206 -19.04 9.59 2.88
N VAL A 207 -18.68 10.84 2.59
CA VAL A 207 -19.26 11.60 1.48
C VAL A 207 -18.19 11.79 0.42
N GLY A 208 -18.53 11.45 -0.82
CA GLY A 208 -17.61 11.56 -1.94
C GLY A 208 -17.47 13.00 -2.44
N PHE A 209 -16.35 13.31 -3.10
CA PHE A 209 -16.10 14.64 -3.69
C PHE A 209 -16.78 14.88 -5.04
N ARG A 210 -17.49 13.88 -5.57
CA ARG A 210 -18.05 13.94 -6.94
C ARG A 210 -19.47 14.50 -6.99
N SER A 211 -20.25 14.32 -5.94
CA SER A 211 -21.63 14.80 -5.84
C SER A 211 -21.69 16.09 -5.01
N ASP A 212 -22.75 16.86 -5.19
CA ASP A 212 -23.04 18.03 -4.35
C ASP A 212 -23.40 17.64 -2.90
N GLU A 213 -23.56 16.36 -2.61
CA GLU A 213 -23.87 15.84 -1.27
C GLU A 213 -22.91 16.37 -0.20
N ILE A 214 -21.62 16.54 -0.54
CA ILE A 214 -20.60 17.11 0.36
C ILE A 214 -20.94 18.52 0.85
N ARG A 215 -21.73 19.29 0.08
CA ARG A 215 -22.18 20.64 0.44
C ARG A 215 -23.42 20.63 1.34
N HIS A 216 -24.10 19.50 1.46
CA HIS A 216 -25.41 19.37 2.10
C HIS A 216 -25.43 18.40 3.30
N THR A 217 -24.39 17.59 3.49
CA THR A 217 -24.30 16.73 4.68
C THR A 217 -23.99 17.55 5.93
N LEU A 218 -24.95 17.62 6.85
CA LEU A 218 -24.79 18.23 8.17
C LEU A 218 -24.62 17.13 9.23
N SER A 219 -23.59 17.25 10.07
CA SER A 219 -23.40 16.42 11.26
C SER A 219 -23.54 17.30 12.49
N MET A 220 -24.51 16.98 13.35
CA MET A 220 -24.77 17.69 14.59
C MET A 220 -24.38 16.81 15.78
N PRO A 221 -23.83 17.38 16.86
CA PRO A 221 -23.60 16.61 18.08
C PRO A 221 -24.94 16.11 18.66
N PRO A 222 -24.93 15.04 19.48
CA PRO A 222 -26.12 14.65 20.24
C PRO A 222 -26.59 15.85 21.07
N MET A 223 -27.89 16.15 21.04
CA MET A 223 -28.47 17.14 21.95
C MET A 223 -28.30 16.63 23.37
N ALA A 224 -27.75 17.46 24.26
CA ALA A 224 -27.68 17.14 25.68
C ALA A 224 -29.11 16.95 26.22
N GLY A 225 -29.36 15.81 26.85
CA GLY A 225 -30.61 15.53 27.57
C GLY A 225 -30.61 16.13 28.97
#